data_AF-A0A9P1MZ33-F1
#
_entry.id   AF-A0A9P1MZ33-F1
#
_cell.length_a   1.000
_cell.length_b   1.000
_cell.length_c   1.000
_cell.angle_alpha   90.00
_cell.angle_beta   90.00
_cell.angle_gamma   90.00
#
_symmetry.space_group_name_H-M   'P 1'
#
loop_
_entity.id
_entity.type
_entity.pdbx_description
1 polymer ?
#
loop_
_entity_poly.entity_id
_entity_poly.type
_entity_poly.pdbx_seq_one_letter_code
_entity_poly.pdbx_strand_id
1 'polypeptide(L)'
;MPAEPLEEGVDQLTQYRERCADHAANFKAILDECNDRVNSRTATEETCHQEMADYVHELDHCAMPKTFASLKRIVTTMPSDAKKAREAAKKAAAKSSKGGKNAKKVEKPEATVPPPPAIDGEIDEAAATLAKIELENAQARSVAGSLTSDPKGLDHKVESLTITFHGREIVVDTTLELNRSRRYGLIGLNGSGKSTIIQAIYNKEMPIPEGVDMYLVSREMPASEMTALQAVIDVDTERKELEHLAEHLASMTDDESQEKLMDIYERLDEMDSALAEKRAAEILHGLGFTKTMQMKKCKDFSGGWRMRIALARALYLKPSILLLDEPTNHLDLEACVWLEEELAQYPRTLLIVSHSQDFMNGVCNSIIHLFQKKLVYYGGNYDQFVKTRDELLENQQKRYNWEQSQLQNMKDYVARFGHGSAKLARQAQSKEKTMAKMIAGGLTEKAVTETVKQFYFFDAGEIPPPVIMVQHVSFRYNENTPWIYKNIDFGIDLDTRIALVGPNGAGKSTLLKLLCTDVMPTDGLIRRHSHCKIGRYHQKFLFTLTSMQKGQKLLTIV
;
A
#
# COMPACT_ATOMS: atom_id res chain seq x y z
N MET A 1 -42.49 4.77 -20.85
CA MET A 1 -43.01 3.56 -20.17
C MET A 1 -43.36 3.94 -18.75
N PRO A 2 -44.57 3.65 -18.26
CA PRO A 2 -45.01 4.01 -16.92
C PRO A 2 -44.41 3.06 -15.88
N ALA A 3 -44.27 3.54 -14.64
CA ALA A 3 -43.80 2.78 -13.49
C ALA A 3 -44.95 1.99 -12.85
N GLU A 4 -44.76 0.68 -12.66
CA GLU A 4 -45.62 -0.23 -11.88
C GLU A 4 -44.95 -0.58 -10.51
N PRO A 5 -45.72 -1.02 -9.50
CA PRO A 5 -45.40 -0.79 -8.09
C PRO A 5 -44.66 -1.93 -7.35
N LEU A 6 -43.89 -1.51 -6.34
CA LEU A 6 -42.99 -2.28 -5.45
C LEU A 6 -43.70 -3.09 -4.34
N GLU A 7 -44.86 -3.69 -4.57
CA GLU A 7 -45.62 -4.40 -3.50
C GLU A 7 -45.39 -5.93 -3.44
N GLU A 8 -44.95 -6.60 -4.51
CA GLU A 8 -44.74 -8.07 -4.48
C GLU A 8 -43.46 -8.53 -3.74
N GLY A 9 -42.50 -7.62 -3.49
CA GLY A 9 -41.21 -7.96 -2.88
C GLY A 9 -41.22 -8.13 -1.36
N VAL A 10 -42.21 -7.56 -0.66
CA VAL A 10 -42.25 -7.54 0.81
C VAL A 10 -42.83 -8.84 1.38
N ASP A 11 -43.79 -9.48 0.71
CA ASP A 11 -44.38 -10.75 1.14
C ASP A 11 -43.40 -11.93 1.02
N GLN A 12 -42.56 -11.94 -0.02
CA GLN A 12 -41.56 -13.01 -0.22
C GLN A 12 -40.45 -12.97 0.84
N LEU A 13 -40.02 -11.78 1.27
CA LEU A 13 -39.02 -11.60 2.33
C LEU A 13 -39.53 -12.02 3.71
N THR A 14 -40.83 -11.87 3.95
CA THR A 14 -41.47 -12.21 5.23
C THR A 14 -41.63 -13.73 5.36
N GLN A 15 -42.11 -14.42 4.32
CA GLN A 15 -42.16 -15.89 4.27
C GLN A 15 -40.77 -16.54 4.37
N TYR A 16 -39.74 -15.89 3.81
CA TYR A 16 -38.35 -16.36 3.90
C TYR A 16 -37.79 -16.30 5.33
N ARG A 17 -38.16 -15.26 6.10
CA ARG A 17 -37.74 -15.11 7.49
C ARG A 17 -38.40 -16.13 8.43
N GLU A 18 -39.67 -16.46 8.21
CA GLU A 18 -40.37 -17.47 9.01
C GLU A 18 -39.78 -18.87 8.79
N ARG A 19 -39.52 -19.25 7.52
CA ARG A 19 -38.86 -20.54 7.21
C ARG A 19 -37.45 -20.66 7.82
N CYS A 20 -36.67 -19.58 7.86
CA CYS A 20 -35.37 -19.55 8.55
C CYS A 20 -35.48 -19.87 10.05
N ALA A 21 -36.50 -19.31 10.71
CA ALA A 21 -36.69 -19.46 12.15
C ALA A 21 -37.07 -20.90 12.51
N ASP A 22 -37.93 -21.54 11.73
CA ASP A 22 -38.35 -22.92 11.94
C ASP A 22 -37.19 -23.92 11.78
N HIS A 23 -36.31 -23.71 10.78
CA HIS A 23 -35.13 -24.56 10.60
C HIS A 23 -34.09 -24.38 11.72
N ALA A 24 -33.89 -23.16 12.22
CA ALA A 24 -33.00 -22.92 13.35
C ALA A 24 -33.54 -23.56 14.64
N ALA A 25 -34.86 -23.54 14.85
CA ALA A 25 -35.51 -24.20 15.98
C ALA A 25 -35.37 -25.73 15.91
N ASN A 26 -35.59 -26.34 14.74
CA ASN A 26 -35.43 -27.78 14.55
C ASN A 26 -33.98 -28.24 14.72
N PHE A 27 -33.00 -27.49 14.21
CA PHE A 27 -31.59 -27.83 14.39
C PHE A 27 -31.17 -27.79 15.87
N LYS A 28 -31.68 -26.80 16.61
CA LYS A 28 -31.42 -26.69 18.05
C LYS A 28 -32.01 -27.88 18.83
N ALA A 29 -33.23 -28.31 18.48
CA ALA A 29 -33.84 -29.48 19.10
C ALA A 29 -33.04 -30.77 18.86
N ILE A 30 -32.53 -30.97 17.65
CA ILE A 30 -31.64 -32.10 17.31
C ILE A 30 -30.34 -32.04 18.11
N LEU A 31 -29.76 -30.85 18.27
CA LEU A 31 -28.52 -30.63 19.01
C LEU A 31 -28.68 -30.91 20.51
N ASP A 32 -29.81 -30.50 21.09
CA ASP A 32 -30.15 -30.76 22.49
C ASP A 32 -30.40 -32.26 22.72
N GLU A 33 -31.11 -32.95 21.81
CA GLU A 33 -31.32 -34.41 21.90
C GLU A 33 -30.01 -35.21 21.75
N CYS A 34 -29.11 -34.77 20.87
CA CYS A 34 -27.79 -35.39 20.71
C CYS A 34 -26.92 -35.22 21.96
N ASN A 35 -26.94 -34.04 22.58
CA ASN A 35 -26.23 -33.81 23.84
C ASN A 35 -26.77 -34.70 24.98
N ASP A 36 -28.08 -34.90 25.06
CA ASP A 36 -28.67 -35.81 26.06
C ASP A 36 -28.30 -37.28 25.82
N ARG A 37 -28.18 -37.71 24.55
CA ARG A 37 -27.73 -39.07 24.18
C ARG A 37 -26.25 -39.30 24.47
N VAL A 38 -25.40 -38.31 24.23
CA VAL A 38 -23.96 -38.38 24.56
C VAL A 38 -23.75 -38.38 26.07
N ASN A 39 -24.48 -37.52 26.81
CA ASN A 39 -24.39 -37.47 28.27
C ASN A 39 -24.93 -38.74 28.95
N SER A 40 -25.94 -39.39 28.36
CA SER A 40 -26.46 -40.69 28.82
C SER A 40 -25.66 -41.91 28.31
N ARG A 41 -24.58 -41.70 27.54
CA ARG A 41 -23.72 -42.74 26.93
C ARG A 41 -24.45 -43.72 26.01
N THR A 42 -25.58 -43.29 25.45
CA THR A 42 -26.39 -44.12 24.53
C THR A 42 -25.97 -43.95 23.06
N ALA A 43 -25.14 -42.94 22.74
CA ALA A 43 -24.52 -42.71 21.44
C ALA A 43 -23.07 -42.18 21.60
N THR A 44 -22.24 -42.32 20.55
CA THR A 44 -20.89 -41.73 20.51
C THR A 44 -20.91 -40.36 19.84
N GLU A 45 -19.94 -39.50 20.18
CA GLU A 45 -19.81 -38.16 19.58
C GLU A 45 -19.71 -38.22 18.04
N GLU A 46 -19.05 -39.24 17.49
CA GLU A 46 -18.95 -39.46 16.04
C GLU A 46 -20.32 -39.76 15.38
N THR A 47 -21.18 -40.54 16.03
CA THR A 47 -22.51 -40.86 15.47
C THR A 47 -23.44 -39.64 15.44
N CYS A 48 -23.41 -38.79 16.48
CA CYS A 48 -24.17 -37.53 16.48
C CYS A 48 -23.59 -36.52 15.49
N HIS A 49 -22.26 -36.47 15.32
CA HIS A 49 -21.65 -35.63 14.30
C HIS A 49 -22.10 -35.98 12.88
N GLN A 50 -22.28 -37.27 12.60
CA GLN A 50 -22.73 -37.75 11.29
C GLN A 50 -24.21 -37.41 11.05
N GLU A 51 -25.10 -37.63 12.03
CA GLU A 51 -26.53 -37.28 11.91
C GLU A 51 -26.74 -35.77 11.71
N MET A 52 -25.97 -34.94 12.41
CA MET A 52 -26.03 -33.48 12.24
C MET A 52 -25.45 -33.03 10.90
N ALA A 53 -24.43 -33.70 10.39
CA ALA A 53 -23.87 -33.42 9.07
C ALA A 53 -24.86 -33.79 7.95
N ASP A 54 -25.58 -34.90 8.09
CA ASP A 54 -26.58 -35.36 7.12
C ASP A 54 -27.79 -34.41 7.07
N TYR A 55 -28.26 -33.90 8.22
CA TYR A 55 -29.33 -32.89 8.27
C TYR A 55 -28.92 -31.57 7.62
N VAL A 56 -27.67 -31.13 7.81
CA VAL A 56 -27.13 -29.94 7.14
C VAL A 56 -26.99 -30.15 5.63
N HIS A 57 -26.70 -31.38 5.20
CA HIS A 57 -26.58 -31.74 3.79
C HIS A 57 -27.94 -31.83 3.07
N GLU A 58 -29.02 -32.21 3.77
CA GLU A 58 -30.39 -32.13 3.23
C GLU A 58 -30.86 -30.68 3.00
N LEU A 59 -30.33 -29.73 3.78
CA LEU A 59 -30.66 -28.30 3.67
C LEU A 59 -29.90 -27.57 2.55
N ASP A 60 -28.79 -28.13 2.04
CA ASP A 60 -27.99 -27.55 0.95
C ASP A 60 -28.76 -27.44 -0.39
N HIS A 61 -29.94 -28.05 -0.52
CA HIS A 61 -30.83 -27.89 -1.67
C HIS A 61 -31.80 -26.69 -1.56
N CYS A 62 -31.79 -25.94 -0.45
CA CYS A 62 -32.54 -24.70 -0.28
C CYS A 62 -31.59 -23.50 -0.13
N ALA A 63 -31.60 -22.58 -1.08
CA ALA A 63 -30.65 -21.47 -1.18
C ALA A 63 -30.70 -20.51 0.04
N MET A 64 -29.76 -20.64 1.01
CA MET A 64 -29.67 -19.84 2.24
C MET A 64 -28.21 -19.63 2.73
N PRO A 65 -27.52 -18.49 2.45
CA PRO A 65 -26.07 -18.37 2.69
C PRO A 65 -25.61 -17.86 4.07
N LYS A 66 -26.42 -17.09 4.83
CA LYS A 66 -25.94 -16.36 6.05
C LYS A 66 -26.09 -17.13 7.37
N THR A 67 -27.09 -17.99 7.51
CA THR A 67 -27.27 -18.88 8.68
C THR A 67 -26.29 -20.06 8.67
N PHE A 68 -25.89 -20.50 7.48
CA PHE A 68 -25.00 -21.63 7.22
C PHE A 68 -23.57 -21.47 7.79
N ALA A 69 -23.03 -20.25 7.76
CA ALA A 69 -21.70 -19.95 8.28
C ALA A 69 -21.61 -20.02 9.82
N SER A 70 -22.73 -19.79 10.51
CA SER A 70 -22.80 -19.84 11.98
C SER A 70 -22.92 -21.28 12.48
N LEU A 71 -23.65 -22.14 11.75
CA LEU A 71 -23.84 -23.56 12.11
C LEU A 71 -22.58 -24.41 11.84
N LYS A 72 -21.85 -24.18 10.73
CA LYS A 72 -20.55 -24.83 10.46
C LYS A 72 -19.44 -24.49 11.47
N ARG A 73 -19.56 -23.37 12.18
CA ARG A 73 -18.64 -22.97 13.25
C ARG A 73 -18.83 -23.77 14.54
N ILE A 74 -20.05 -24.24 14.83
CA ILE A 74 -20.37 -24.99 16.05
C ILE A 74 -19.86 -26.44 15.94
N VAL A 75 -19.89 -27.01 14.73
CA VAL A 75 -19.45 -28.40 14.45
C VAL A 75 -17.91 -28.53 14.42
N THR A 76 -17.15 -27.44 14.28
CA THR A 76 -15.68 -27.51 14.08
C THR A 76 -14.84 -27.27 15.34
N THR A 77 -15.46 -27.00 16.50
CA THR A 77 -14.73 -26.74 17.75
C THR A 77 -14.73 -27.97 18.67
N MET A 78 -13.82 -28.91 18.42
CA MET A 78 -13.38 -29.90 19.42
C MET A 78 -11.86 -29.80 19.63
N PRO A 79 -11.37 -29.95 20.89
CA PRO A 79 -9.99 -29.60 21.24
C PRO A 79 -8.93 -30.60 20.74
N SER A 80 -7.87 -30.09 20.13
CA SER A 80 -6.72 -30.87 19.63
C SER A 80 -5.81 -31.39 20.76
N ASP A 81 -5.03 -32.44 20.47
CA ASP A 81 -4.13 -33.11 21.42
C ASP A 81 -3.04 -32.20 22.02
N ALA A 82 -2.74 -31.08 21.37
CA ALA A 82 -1.87 -30.03 21.92
C ALA A 82 -2.48 -29.38 23.17
N LYS A 83 -3.81 -29.23 23.24
CA LYS A 83 -4.52 -28.67 24.41
C LYS A 83 -4.44 -29.62 25.61
N LYS A 84 -4.49 -30.94 25.38
CA LYS A 84 -4.33 -31.96 26.44
C LYS A 84 -2.91 -31.99 27.00
N ALA A 85 -1.89 -31.82 26.15
CA ALA A 85 -0.49 -31.73 26.59
C ALA A 85 -0.22 -30.45 27.40
N ARG A 86 -0.81 -29.31 27.00
CA ARG A 86 -0.66 -28.01 27.68
C ARG A 86 -1.42 -27.94 29.01
N GLU A 87 -2.57 -28.60 29.13
CA GLU A 87 -3.30 -28.76 30.40
C GLU A 87 -2.57 -29.70 31.39
N ALA A 88 -1.86 -30.72 30.89
CA ALA A 88 -1.02 -31.57 31.73
C ALA A 88 0.17 -30.80 32.32
N ALA A 89 0.75 -29.87 31.54
CA ALA A 89 1.80 -28.97 32.02
C ALA A 89 1.27 -27.97 33.07
N LYS A 90 0.08 -27.37 32.85
CA LYS A 90 -0.60 -26.52 33.85
C LYS A 90 -0.89 -27.27 35.16
N LYS A 91 -1.28 -28.55 35.09
CA LYS A 91 -1.51 -29.41 36.28
C LYS A 91 -0.22 -29.82 36.99
N ALA A 92 0.91 -29.89 36.29
CA ALA A 92 2.22 -30.16 36.90
C ALA A 92 2.74 -28.93 37.67
N ALA A 93 2.60 -27.73 37.11
CA ALA A 93 2.94 -26.47 37.77
C ALA A 93 2.06 -26.17 39.01
N ALA A 94 0.78 -26.56 38.97
CA ALA A 94 -0.12 -26.41 40.12
C ALA A 94 0.20 -27.37 41.29
N LYS A 95 1.00 -28.42 41.08
CA LYS A 95 1.34 -29.42 42.12
C LYS A 95 2.62 -29.09 42.89
N SER A 96 3.47 -28.20 42.41
CA SER A 96 4.70 -27.78 43.11
C SER A 96 4.47 -26.76 44.23
N SER A 97 3.27 -26.22 44.41
CA SER A 97 2.93 -25.22 45.45
C SER A 97 2.68 -25.80 46.86
N LYS A 98 3.01 -27.07 47.12
CA LYS A 98 2.92 -27.69 48.46
C LYS A 98 4.23 -28.40 48.84
N GLY A 99 5.24 -27.62 49.21
CA GLY A 99 6.47 -28.13 49.83
C GLY A 99 7.34 -26.98 50.34
N GLY A 100 7.40 -26.81 51.65
CA GLY A 100 7.97 -25.62 52.29
C GLY A 100 9.50 -25.56 52.39
N LYS A 101 9.98 -24.31 52.38
CA LYS A 101 11.10 -23.69 53.14
C LYS A 101 12.46 -24.41 53.21
N ASN A 102 13.47 -23.82 52.54
CA ASN A 102 14.63 -23.25 53.26
C ASN A 102 15.43 -22.29 52.36
N ALA A 103 15.69 -21.08 52.86
CA ALA A 103 16.44 -20.04 52.18
C ALA A 103 17.95 -20.17 52.43
N LYS A 104 18.77 -20.04 51.38
CA LYS A 104 20.18 -19.67 51.49
C LYS A 104 20.58 -18.74 50.33
N LYS A 105 21.20 -17.64 50.74
CA LYS A 105 21.61 -16.43 50.02
C LYS A 105 22.94 -16.68 49.30
N VAL A 106 23.04 -16.42 47.98
CA VAL A 106 24.32 -16.23 47.26
C VAL A 106 24.15 -15.19 46.15
N GLU A 107 25.22 -14.42 45.95
CA GLU A 107 25.39 -13.16 45.23
C GLU A 107 25.26 -13.23 43.69
N LYS A 108 24.86 -12.11 43.09
CA LYS A 108 24.97 -11.78 41.66
C LYS A 108 26.44 -11.58 41.24
N PRO A 109 26.81 -12.02 40.03
CA PRO A 109 27.67 -11.20 39.17
C PRO A 109 26.98 -10.84 37.85
N GLU A 110 27.24 -9.62 37.41
CA GLU A 110 26.90 -9.08 36.09
C GLU A 110 27.48 -9.96 34.96
N ALA A 111 26.67 -10.24 33.94
CA ALA A 111 27.12 -10.81 32.69
C ALA A 111 26.58 -9.98 31.51
N THR A 112 27.50 -9.24 30.89
CA THR A 112 27.39 -8.63 29.57
C THR A 112 27.01 -9.67 28.52
N VAL A 113 25.91 -9.43 27.80
CA VAL A 113 25.48 -10.26 26.66
C VAL A 113 26.39 -9.95 25.45
N PRO A 114 27.11 -10.94 24.88
CA PRO A 114 27.81 -10.77 23.60
C PRO A 114 26.82 -10.87 22.42
N PRO A 115 27.06 -10.16 21.30
CA PRO A 115 26.15 -10.16 20.17
C PRO A 115 26.12 -11.53 19.46
N PRO A 116 24.99 -11.92 18.84
CA PRO A 116 24.86 -13.20 18.16
C PRO A 116 25.68 -13.25 16.85
N PRO A 117 26.09 -14.45 16.40
CA PRO A 117 27.06 -14.63 15.32
C PRO A 117 26.46 -14.34 13.93
N ALA A 118 27.25 -13.64 13.11
CA ALA A 118 26.97 -13.35 11.71
C ALA A 118 27.05 -14.61 10.84
N ILE A 119 26.08 -14.80 9.93
CA ILE A 119 26.09 -15.87 8.92
C ILE A 119 25.56 -15.32 7.57
N ASP A 120 26.39 -15.52 6.52
CA ASP A 120 26.14 -15.51 5.06
C ASP A 120 26.27 -14.22 4.19
N GLY A 121 27.48 -13.66 4.11
CA GLY A 121 28.40 -13.93 2.99
C GLY A 121 28.37 -13.09 1.70
N GLU A 122 27.28 -13.07 0.93
CA GLU A 122 27.32 -12.47 -0.44
C GLU A 122 26.16 -11.50 -0.76
N ILE A 123 25.09 -11.49 0.05
CA ILE A 123 23.96 -10.54 -0.10
C ILE A 123 24.08 -9.37 0.89
N ASP A 124 24.92 -9.54 1.93
CA ASP A 124 25.22 -8.53 2.93
C ASP A 124 25.93 -7.31 2.32
N GLU A 125 26.71 -7.48 1.24
CA GLU A 125 27.39 -6.35 0.62
C GLU A 125 26.42 -5.36 -0.04
N ALA A 126 25.35 -5.83 -0.70
CA ALA A 126 24.36 -4.97 -1.35
C ALA A 126 23.46 -4.26 -0.32
N ALA A 127 23.02 -4.97 0.71
CA ALA A 127 22.26 -4.39 1.80
C ALA A 127 23.11 -3.41 2.62
N ALA A 128 24.38 -3.74 2.90
CA ALA A 128 25.31 -2.86 3.60
C ALA A 128 25.75 -1.66 2.76
N THR A 129 25.94 -1.80 1.44
CA THR A 129 26.20 -0.64 0.56
C THR A 129 24.99 0.27 0.48
N LEU A 130 23.77 -0.26 0.40
CA LEU A 130 22.55 0.55 0.46
C LEU A 130 22.38 1.24 1.82
N ALA A 131 22.70 0.57 2.93
CA ALA A 131 22.70 1.19 4.26
C ALA A 131 23.75 2.31 4.36
N LYS A 132 24.93 2.14 3.76
CA LYS A 132 25.95 3.20 3.66
C LYS A 132 25.46 4.39 2.83
N ILE A 133 24.88 4.14 1.66
CA ILE A 133 24.28 5.19 0.81
C ILE A 133 23.19 5.94 1.57
N GLU A 134 22.40 5.25 2.37
CA GLU A 134 21.33 5.85 3.14
C GLU A 134 21.86 6.72 4.29
N LEU A 135 22.94 6.29 4.92
CA LEU A 135 23.66 7.05 5.93
C LEU A 135 24.34 8.29 5.32
N GLU A 136 24.92 8.16 4.11
CA GLU A 136 25.43 9.29 3.32
C GLU A 136 24.31 10.26 2.92
N ASN A 137 23.16 9.74 2.49
CA ASN A 137 21.99 10.56 2.15
C ASN A 137 21.43 11.28 3.38
N ALA A 138 21.39 10.62 4.54
CA ALA A 138 20.97 11.23 5.79
C ALA A 138 21.95 12.33 6.23
N GLN A 139 23.26 12.13 6.07
CA GLN A 139 24.27 13.17 6.31
C GLN A 139 24.17 14.35 5.33
N ALA A 140 23.74 14.09 4.10
CA ALA A 140 23.52 15.12 3.08
C ALA A 140 22.17 15.84 3.21
N ARG A 141 21.28 15.38 4.11
CA ARG A 141 20.03 16.04 4.46
C ARG A 141 20.24 16.98 5.64
N SER A 142 19.66 18.17 5.54
CA SER A 142 19.48 19.06 6.68
C SER A 142 18.01 19.46 6.76
N VAL A 143 17.44 19.22 7.94
CA VAL A 143 16.03 19.44 8.25
C VAL A 143 15.95 20.41 9.42
N ALA A 144 15.17 21.47 9.26
CA ALA A 144 14.86 22.42 10.31
C ALA A 144 13.34 22.56 10.41
N GLY A 145 12.80 22.59 11.62
CA GLY A 145 11.36 22.76 11.87
C GLY A 145 11.07 22.73 13.36
N SER A 146 9.95 23.32 13.76
CA SER A 146 9.50 23.34 15.15
C SER A 146 8.17 22.60 15.29
N LEU A 147 8.11 21.63 16.20
CA LEU A 147 6.87 20.96 16.57
C LEU A 147 5.99 21.95 17.35
N THR A 148 4.78 22.20 16.86
CA THR A 148 3.81 23.09 17.51
C THR A 148 2.60 22.34 18.07
N SER A 149 2.40 21.08 17.68
CA SER A 149 1.39 20.19 18.28
C SER A 149 1.81 19.68 19.65
N ASP A 150 0.82 19.27 20.46
CA ASP A 150 1.07 18.57 21.72
C ASP A 150 1.90 17.30 21.48
N PRO A 151 3.07 17.11 22.14
CA PRO A 151 3.87 15.89 22.00
C PRO A 151 3.14 14.60 22.36
N LYS A 152 2.08 14.67 23.19
CA LYS A 152 1.22 13.53 23.54
C LYS A 152 -0.03 13.45 22.66
N GLY A 153 -0.25 14.44 21.80
CA GLY A 153 -1.34 14.47 20.84
C GLY A 153 -1.17 13.40 19.76
N LEU A 154 -2.30 12.98 19.20
CA LEU A 154 -2.36 12.02 18.09
C LEU A 154 -2.16 12.69 16.72
N ASP A 155 -2.23 14.01 16.69
CA ASP A 155 -2.02 14.83 15.50
C ASP A 155 -0.64 15.49 15.61
N HIS A 156 0.13 15.47 14.53
CA HIS A 156 1.48 16.00 14.49
C HIS A 156 1.57 17.17 13.54
N LYS A 157 1.95 18.33 14.08
CA LYS A 157 2.09 19.57 13.33
C LYS A 157 3.49 20.15 13.51
N VAL A 158 4.22 20.22 12.40
CA VAL A 158 5.55 20.84 12.34
C VAL A 158 5.46 22.11 11.51
N GLU A 159 5.74 23.26 12.12
CA GLU A 159 5.77 24.57 11.47
C GLU A 159 7.20 24.96 11.08
N SER A 160 7.31 25.88 10.12
CA SER A 160 8.57 26.37 9.53
C SER A 160 9.53 25.27 9.10
N LEU A 161 8.98 24.17 8.57
CA LEU A 161 9.71 23.05 8.02
C LEU A 161 10.47 23.47 6.76
N THR A 162 11.79 23.31 6.82
CA THR A 162 12.72 23.49 5.72
C THR A 162 13.56 22.23 5.57
N ILE A 163 13.57 21.65 4.37
CA ILE A 163 14.32 20.44 4.05
C ILE A 163 15.26 20.75 2.90
N THR A 164 16.55 20.51 3.12
CA THR A 164 17.61 20.62 2.13
C THR A 164 18.28 19.26 1.93
N PHE A 165 18.61 18.94 0.68
CA PHE A 165 19.26 17.69 0.32
C PHE A 165 20.35 17.94 -0.72
N HIS A 166 21.59 17.54 -0.42
CA HIS A 166 22.78 17.83 -1.25
C HIS A 166 22.87 19.31 -1.68
N GLY A 167 22.58 20.24 -0.75
CA GLY A 167 22.61 21.68 -1.01
C GLY A 167 21.47 22.22 -1.87
N ARG A 168 20.48 21.39 -2.23
CA ARG A 168 19.23 21.84 -2.88
C ARG A 168 18.10 21.92 -1.87
N GLU A 169 17.40 23.05 -1.89
CA GLU A 169 16.17 23.23 -1.11
C GLU A 169 15.02 22.47 -1.76
N ILE A 170 14.51 21.48 -1.04
CA ILE A 170 13.33 20.70 -1.42
C ILE A 170 12.08 21.44 -0.97
N VAL A 171 12.05 21.83 0.30
CA VAL A 171 10.93 22.52 0.94
C VAL A 171 11.48 23.67 1.77
N VAL A 172 10.83 24.84 1.75
CA VAL A 172 11.25 26.04 2.49
C VAL A 172 10.07 26.65 3.23
N ASP A 173 10.24 26.82 4.55
CA ASP A 173 9.30 27.49 5.47
C ASP A 173 7.84 27.06 5.26
N THR A 174 7.57 25.78 5.50
CA THR A 174 6.23 25.21 5.32
C THR A 174 5.72 24.47 6.55
N THR A 175 4.44 24.13 6.51
CA THR A 175 3.80 23.38 7.58
C THR A 175 3.54 21.95 7.14
N LEU A 176 4.00 20.98 7.94
CA LEU A 176 3.63 19.59 7.81
C LEU A 176 2.58 19.23 8.87
N GLU A 177 1.40 18.79 8.43
CA GLU A 177 0.29 18.38 9.29
C GLU A 177 -0.09 16.93 8.99
N LEU A 178 0.13 16.05 9.96
CA LEU A 178 -0.26 14.64 9.91
C LEU A 178 -1.31 14.39 11.00
N ASN A 179 -2.58 14.39 10.58
CA ASN A 179 -3.70 14.13 11.47
C ASN A 179 -4.05 12.65 11.51
N ARG A 180 -4.61 12.21 12.63
CA ARG A 180 -5.07 10.84 12.81
C ARG A 180 -6.17 10.47 11.80
N SER A 181 -6.11 9.25 11.29
CA SER A 181 -7.13 8.67 10.38
C SER A 181 -7.32 9.45 9.07
N ARG A 182 -6.37 10.30 8.70
CA ARG A 182 -6.30 10.92 7.38
C ARG A 182 -5.41 10.12 6.44
N ARG A 183 -5.78 10.13 5.17
CA ARG A 183 -5.08 9.43 4.09
C ARG A 183 -4.59 10.47 3.11
N TYR A 184 -3.33 10.84 3.31
CA TYR A 184 -2.66 11.88 2.57
C TYR A 184 -2.01 11.32 1.31
N GLY A 185 -2.32 11.93 0.18
CA GLY A 185 -1.63 11.69 -1.08
C GLY A 185 -0.60 12.77 -1.36
N LEU A 186 0.69 12.45 -1.33
CA LEU A 186 1.78 13.38 -1.65
C LEU A 186 2.09 13.37 -3.15
N ILE A 187 1.81 14.48 -3.81
CA ILE A 187 1.99 14.65 -5.25
C ILE A 187 2.98 15.77 -5.56
N GLY A 188 3.59 15.70 -6.74
CA GLY A 188 4.52 16.69 -7.26
C GLY A 188 5.39 16.11 -8.37
N LEU A 189 6.14 16.97 -9.05
CA LEU A 189 7.00 16.57 -10.17
C LEU A 189 8.05 15.51 -9.81
N ASN A 190 8.53 14.79 -10.81
CA ASN A 190 9.62 13.82 -10.60
C ASN A 190 10.91 14.56 -10.27
N GLY A 191 11.60 14.10 -9.23
CA GLY A 191 12.79 14.79 -8.70
C GLY A 191 12.50 16.02 -7.84
N SER A 192 11.24 16.30 -7.49
CA SER A 192 10.89 17.37 -6.53
C SER A 192 11.29 17.06 -5.10
N GLY A 193 11.61 15.80 -4.77
CA GLY A 193 12.05 15.35 -3.44
C GLY A 193 10.98 14.66 -2.58
N LYS A 194 9.89 14.17 -3.17
CA LYS A 194 8.82 13.41 -2.46
C LYS A 194 9.35 12.28 -1.57
N SER A 195 10.16 11.38 -2.15
CA SER A 195 10.79 10.28 -1.41
C SER A 195 11.75 10.78 -0.32
N THR A 196 12.44 11.90 -0.56
CA THR A 196 13.32 12.52 0.44
C THR A 196 12.54 13.04 1.64
N ILE A 197 11.36 13.63 1.42
CA ILE A 197 10.45 14.07 2.49
C ILE A 197 9.98 12.86 3.28
N ILE A 198 9.50 11.80 2.62
CA ILE A 198 9.07 10.57 3.29
C ILE A 198 10.18 9.98 4.16
N GLN A 199 11.41 9.92 3.64
CA GLN A 199 12.56 9.41 4.39
C GLN A 199 12.91 10.30 5.58
N ALA A 200 12.84 11.63 5.44
CA ALA A 200 13.08 12.55 6.55
C ALA A 200 12.04 12.39 7.67
N ILE A 201 10.77 12.13 7.32
CA ILE A 201 9.71 11.83 8.29
C ILE A 201 10.01 10.48 8.97
N TYR A 202 10.30 9.43 8.20
CA TYR A 202 10.55 8.09 8.74
C TYR A 202 11.77 8.04 9.68
N ASN A 203 12.86 8.69 9.31
CA ASN A 203 14.08 8.75 10.11
C ASN A 203 13.96 9.66 11.34
N LYS A 204 12.79 10.29 11.56
CA LYS A 204 12.54 11.26 12.64
C LYS A 204 13.56 12.40 12.65
N GLU A 205 14.01 12.83 11.45
CA GLU A 205 14.91 13.98 11.27
C GLU A 205 14.22 15.32 11.56
N MET A 206 12.88 15.33 11.54
CA MET A 206 12.03 16.41 12.02
C MET A 206 11.44 16.03 13.39
N PRO A 207 11.06 17.02 14.23
CA PRO A 207 10.61 16.76 15.59
C PRO A 207 9.24 16.07 15.60
N ILE A 208 9.24 14.74 15.57
CA ILE A 208 8.07 13.86 15.73
C ILE A 208 8.22 13.13 17.08
N PRO A 209 7.16 12.99 17.89
CA PRO A 209 7.27 12.31 19.18
C PRO A 209 7.80 10.88 19.07
N GLU A 210 8.66 10.46 20.01
CA GLU A 210 9.33 9.15 19.96
C GLU A 210 8.36 7.97 20.00
N GLY A 211 7.23 8.11 20.70
CA GLY A 211 6.20 7.07 20.85
C GLY A 211 5.36 6.79 19.60
N VAL A 212 5.57 7.52 18.50
CA VAL A 212 4.87 7.27 17.22
C VAL A 212 5.53 6.11 16.48
N ASP A 213 4.75 5.06 16.26
CA ASP A 213 5.09 3.91 15.43
C ASP A 213 4.85 4.23 13.95
N MET A 214 5.93 4.12 13.17
CA MET A 214 5.95 4.45 11.75
C MET A 214 6.55 3.28 10.97
N TYR A 215 5.99 2.99 9.80
CA TYR A 215 6.56 1.99 8.89
C TYR A 215 6.66 2.57 7.49
N LEU A 216 7.83 2.43 6.87
CA LEU A 216 8.09 2.85 5.50
C LEU A 216 8.25 1.64 4.58
N VAL A 217 7.41 1.56 3.55
CA VAL A 217 7.58 0.63 2.44
C VAL A 217 8.29 1.35 1.30
N SER A 218 9.62 1.26 1.30
CA SER A 218 10.47 1.81 0.22
C SER A 218 11.44 0.78 -0.36
N ARG A 219 11.56 -0.39 0.28
CA ARG A 219 12.56 -1.41 -0.03
C ARG A 219 11.94 -2.78 -0.21
N GLU A 220 12.57 -3.56 -1.09
CA GLU A 220 12.26 -4.98 -1.21
C GLU A 220 12.67 -5.72 0.06
N MET A 221 11.92 -6.77 0.40
CA MET A 221 12.35 -7.67 1.47
C MET A 221 13.70 -8.34 1.09
N PRO A 222 14.71 -8.40 1.98
CA PRO A 222 15.95 -9.12 1.71
C PRO A 222 15.68 -10.58 1.35
N ALA A 223 16.57 -11.15 0.54
CA ALA A 223 16.54 -12.58 0.26
C ALA A 223 16.91 -13.34 1.53
N SER A 224 15.93 -13.99 2.15
CA SER A 224 16.12 -14.82 3.33
C SER A 224 15.67 -16.25 3.07
N GLU A 225 16.09 -17.16 3.94
CA GLU A 225 15.63 -18.56 3.96
C GLU A 225 14.20 -18.71 4.49
N MET A 226 13.61 -17.64 5.02
CA MET A 226 12.26 -17.64 5.56
C MET A 226 11.24 -17.76 4.43
N THR A 227 10.10 -18.39 4.74
CA THR A 227 8.96 -18.41 3.81
C THR A 227 8.31 -17.03 3.73
N ALA A 228 7.60 -16.75 2.64
CA ALA A 228 6.87 -15.48 2.49
C ALA A 228 5.88 -15.24 3.63
N LEU A 229 5.19 -16.29 4.10
CA LEU A 229 4.28 -16.22 5.24
C LEU A 229 5.01 -15.87 6.54
N GLN A 230 6.11 -16.56 6.84
CA GLN A 230 6.93 -16.29 8.03
C GLN A 230 7.50 -14.86 7.99
N ALA A 231 7.97 -14.38 6.84
CA ALA A 231 8.54 -13.05 6.71
C ALA A 231 7.55 -11.91 7.04
N VAL A 232 6.23 -12.16 6.91
CA VAL A 232 5.16 -11.24 7.29
C VAL A 232 4.87 -11.30 8.79
N ILE A 233 4.89 -12.51 9.38
CA ILE A 233 4.54 -12.77 10.79
C ILE A 233 5.68 -12.43 11.74
N ASP A 234 6.93 -12.64 11.33
CA ASP A 234 8.15 -12.57 12.17
C ASP A 234 8.51 -11.17 12.70
N VAL A 235 7.55 -10.24 12.63
CA VAL A 235 7.74 -8.80 12.77
C VAL A 235 6.95 -8.22 13.92
N ASP A 236 6.08 -9.02 14.55
CA ASP A 236 5.57 -8.67 15.87
C ASP A 236 6.75 -8.70 16.86
N THR A 237 7.50 -7.60 16.91
CA THR A 237 8.53 -7.34 17.92
C THR A 237 7.91 -7.45 19.30
N GLU A 238 6.67 -6.99 19.47
CA GLU A 238 5.88 -7.18 20.70
C GLU A 238 5.70 -8.66 21.02
N ARG A 239 5.39 -9.53 20.04
CA ARG A 239 5.29 -10.97 20.27
C ARG A 239 6.63 -11.57 20.65
N LYS A 240 7.72 -11.22 19.94
CA LYS A 240 9.07 -11.71 20.26
C LYS A 240 9.56 -11.22 21.62
N GLU A 241 9.25 -9.99 21.99
CA GLU A 241 9.56 -9.42 23.30
C GLU A 241 8.76 -10.11 24.40
N LEU A 242 7.47 -10.37 24.18
CA LEU A 242 6.63 -11.14 25.10
C LEU A 242 7.08 -12.59 25.20
N GLU A 243 7.49 -13.23 24.10
CA GLU A 243 8.07 -14.58 24.08
C GLU A 243 9.40 -14.63 24.85
N HIS A 244 10.30 -13.64 24.64
CA HIS A 244 11.58 -13.55 25.36
C HIS A 244 11.39 -13.19 26.84
N LEU A 245 10.45 -12.30 27.16
CA LEU A 245 10.05 -12.00 28.54
C LEU A 245 9.44 -13.23 29.21
N ALA A 246 8.60 -13.98 28.51
CA ALA A 246 8.05 -15.24 29.00
C ALA A 246 9.17 -16.27 29.26
N GLU A 247 10.14 -16.41 28.36
CA GLU A 247 11.28 -17.32 28.53
C GLU A 247 12.16 -16.91 29.72
N HIS A 248 12.43 -15.61 29.87
CA HIS A 248 13.17 -15.07 31.01
C HIS A 248 12.43 -15.28 32.33
N LEU A 249 11.13 -14.99 32.40
CA LEU A 249 10.30 -15.16 33.60
C LEU A 249 10.07 -16.64 33.94
N ALA A 250 10.02 -17.52 32.94
CA ALA A 250 9.94 -18.97 33.14
C ALA A 250 11.20 -19.57 33.80
N SER A 251 12.36 -18.91 33.66
CA SER A 251 13.60 -19.31 34.34
C SER A 251 13.64 -18.91 35.83
N MET A 252 12.74 -18.02 36.26
CA MET A 252 12.65 -17.51 37.62
C MET A 252 11.59 -18.29 38.43
N THR A 253 11.86 -18.53 39.72
CA THR A 253 11.06 -19.42 40.59
C THR A 253 10.22 -18.67 41.63
N ASP A 254 10.20 -17.35 41.60
CA ASP A 254 9.41 -16.51 42.49
C ASP A 254 7.95 -16.41 42.05
N ASP A 255 7.05 -16.37 43.04
CA ASP A 255 5.60 -16.36 42.83
C ASP A 255 5.12 -15.13 42.02
N GLU A 256 5.82 -13.98 42.14
CA GLU A 256 5.48 -12.74 41.41
C GLU A 256 5.83 -12.85 39.91
N SER A 257 6.94 -13.51 39.56
CA SER A 257 7.30 -13.78 38.17
C SER A 257 6.39 -14.81 37.52
N GLN A 258 5.89 -15.78 38.28
CA GLN A 258 4.92 -16.76 37.79
C GLN A 258 3.55 -16.13 37.50
N GLU A 259 3.12 -15.13 38.28
CA GLU A 259 1.90 -14.35 38.01
C GLU A 259 2.05 -13.53 36.72
N LYS A 260 3.15 -12.77 36.58
CA LYS A 260 3.46 -12.01 35.34
C LYS A 260 3.61 -12.92 34.11
N LEU A 261 4.14 -14.12 34.28
CA LEU A 261 4.25 -15.11 33.22
C LEU A 261 2.88 -15.58 32.73
N MET A 262 1.91 -15.76 33.64
CA MET A 262 0.54 -16.12 33.30
C MET A 262 -0.16 -15.00 32.52
N ASP A 263 0.02 -13.73 32.92
CA ASP A 263 -0.50 -12.56 32.20
C ASP A 263 0.09 -12.46 30.78
N ILE A 264 1.39 -12.72 30.63
CA ILE A 264 2.06 -12.71 29.33
C ILE A 264 1.57 -13.88 28.47
N TYR A 265 1.39 -15.08 29.03
CA TYR A 265 0.82 -16.20 28.28
C TYR A 265 -0.62 -15.95 27.86
N GLU A 266 -1.43 -15.29 28.71
CA GLU A 266 -2.78 -14.87 28.35
C GLU A 266 -2.74 -13.86 27.19
N ARG A 267 -1.84 -12.86 27.26
CA ARG A 267 -1.63 -11.89 26.18
C ARG A 267 -1.10 -12.53 24.88
N LEU A 268 -0.21 -13.52 24.97
CA LEU A 268 0.28 -14.29 23.82
C LEU A 268 -0.80 -15.20 23.22
N ASP A 269 -1.66 -15.80 24.06
CA ASP A 269 -2.80 -16.61 23.60
C ASP A 269 -3.91 -15.69 23.01
N GLU A 270 -4.09 -14.45 23.48
CA GLU A 270 -4.95 -13.43 22.84
C GLU A 270 -4.42 -12.99 21.47
N MET A 271 -3.08 -12.94 21.30
CA MET A 271 -2.40 -12.70 20.02
C MET A 271 -2.41 -13.94 19.09
N ASP A 272 -3.31 -14.89 19.38
CA ASP A 272 -3.46 -16.25 18.82
C ASP A 272 -2.83 -16.47 17.44
N SER A 273 -1.79 -17.32 17.41
CA SER A 273 -0.97 -17.60 16.25
C SER A 273 -1.77 -18.14 15.06
N ALA A 274 -2.89 -18.83 15.30
CA ALA A 274 -3.72 -19.40 14.23
C ALA A 274 -4.50 -18.30 13.47
N LEU A 275 -4.98 -17.27 14.18
CA LEU A 275 -5.64 -16.11 13.57
C LEU A 275 -4.61 -15.20 12.88
N ALA A 276 -3.41 -15.06 13.47
CA ALA A 276 -2.30 -14.32 12.90
C ALA A 276 -1.84 -14.90 11.55
N GLU A 277 -1.61 -16.22 11.48
CA GLU A 277 -1.24 -16.91 10.23
C GLU A 277 -2.33 -16.76 9.17
N LYS A 278 -3.60 -16.94 9.55
CA LYS A 278 -4.72 -16.78 8.63
C LYS A 278 -4.79 -15.38 8.05
N ARG A 279 -4.64 -14.35 8.90
CA ARG A 279 -4.66 -12.95 8.46
C ARG A 279 -3.48 -12.62 7.55
N ALA A 280 -2.28 -13.09 7.87
CA ALA A 280 -1.10 -12.92 7.02
C ALA A 280 -1.30 -13.62 5.66
N ALA A 281 -1.87 -14.82 5.66
CA ALA A 281 -2.18 -15.57 4.44
C ALA A 281 -3.25 -14.89 3.57
N GLU A 282 -4.27 -14.26 4.17
CA GLU A 282 -5.30 -13.47 3.48
C GLU A 282 -4.70 -12.23 2.80
N ILE A 283 -3.85 -11.47 3.50
CA ILE A 283 -3.15 -10.30 2.95
C ILE A 283 -2.25 -10.71 1.78
N LEU A 284 -1.46 -11.78 1.96
CA LEU A 284 -0.61 -12.31 0.89
C LEU A 284 -1.46 -12.79 -0.30
N HIS A 285 -2.60 -13.43 -0.04
CA HIS A 285 -3.50 -13.87 -1.10
C HIS A 285 -4.04 -12.69 -1.93
N GLY A 286 -4.49 -11.62 -1.27
CA GLY A 286 -4.94 -10.40 -1.94
C GLY A 286 -3.86 -9.70 -2.78
N LEU A 287 -2.59 -9.82 -2.38
CA LEU A 287 -1.44 -9.35 -3.17
C LEU A 287 -1.00 -10.31 -4.28
N GLY A 288 -1.75 -11.39 -4.52
CA GLY A 288 -1.54 -12.34 -5.62
C GLY A 288 -0.66 -13.54 -5.27
N PHE A 289 -0.39 -13.82 -3.99
CA PHE A 289 0.34 -15.03 -3.60
C PHE A 289 -0.61 -16.23 -3.49
N THR A 290 -0.30 -17.30 -4.22
CA THR A 290 -0.97 -18.60 -4.04
C THR A 290 -0.48 -19.29 -2.77
N LYS A 291 -1.24 -20.27 -2.27
CA LYS A 291 -0.84 -21.06 -1.08
C LYS A 291 0.55 -21.69 -1.22
N THR A 292 0.92 -22.15 -2.41
CA THR A 292 2.24 -22.72 -2.68
C THR A 292 3.34 -21.65 -2.64
N MET A 293 3.05 -20.43 -3.12
CA MET A 293 3.96 -19.30 -3.05
C MET A 293 4.15 -18.80 -1.61
N GLN A 294 3.10 -18.82 -0.79
CA GLN A 294 3.21 -18.40 0.62
C GLN A 294 4.22 -19.25 1.41
N MET A 295 4.35 -20.54 1.06
CA MET A 295 5.32 -21.47 1.66
C MET A 295 6.70 -21.45 0.99
N LYS A 296 6.87 -20.68 -0.08
CA LYS A 296 8.15 -20.56 -0.80
C LYS A 296 9.07 -19.57 -0.10
N LYS A 297 10.38 -19.80 -0.18
CA LYS A 297 11.39 -18.96 0.47
C LYS A 297 11.53 -17.60 -0.20
N CYS A 298 11.80 -16.56 0.59
CA CYS A 298 11.98 -15.18 0.12
C CYS A 298 13.09 -15.03 -0.93
N LYS A 299 14.17 -15.83 -0.84
CA LYS A 299 15.27 -15.83 -1.81
C LYS A 299 14.88 -16.29 -3.23
N ASP A 300 13.84 -17.10 -3.34
CA ASP A 300 13.41 -17.68 -4.61
C ASP A 300 12.38 -16.80 -5.35
N PHE A 301 12.07 -15.64 -4.78
CA PHE A 301 11.20 -14.61 -5.36
C PHE A 301 12.01 -13.55 -6.10
N SER A 302 11.44 -13.01 -7.18
CA SER A 302 12.00 -11.83 -7.83
C SER A 302 11.83 -10.59 -6.96
N GLY A 303 12.60 -9.53 -7.23
CA GLY A 303 12.54 -8.28 -6.46
C GLY A 303 11.13 -7.68 -6.34
N GLY A 304 10.35 -7.68 -7.42
CA GLY A 304 8.96 -7.22 -7.39
C GLY A 304 8.07 -8.05 -6.46
N TRP A 305 8.24 -9.37 -6.40
CA TRP A 305 7.52 -10.21 -5.43
C TRP A 305 7.99 -9.95 -4.00
N ARG A 306 9.29 -9.75 -3.77
CA ARG A 306 9.82 -9.37 -2.44
C ARG A 306 9.32 -7.99 -1.98
N MET A 307 9.08 -7.05 -2.89
CA MET A 307 8.41 -5.79 -2.59
C MET A 307 6.96 -6.03 -2.12
N ARG A 308 6.23 -6.94 -2.76
CA ARG A 308 4.88 -7.31 -2.31
C ARG A 308 4.87 -7.93 -0.91
N ILE A 309 5.89 -8.74 -0.57
CA ILE A 309 6.05 -9.28 0.79
C ILE A 309 6.29 -8.14 1.79
N ALA A 310 7.13 -7.16 1.45
CA ALA A 310 7.37 -5.99 2.30
C ALA A 310 6.10 -5.15 2.52
N LEU A 311 5.27 -5.01 1.49
CA LEU A 311 3.95 -4.37 1.59
C LEU A 311 2.99 -5.18 2.46
N ALA A 312 2.93 -6.51 2.28
CA ALA A 312 2.12 -7.41 3.10
C ALA A 312 2.46 -7.29 4.59
N ARG A 313 3.75 -7.24 4.90
CA ARG A 313 4.30 -7.02 6.25
C ARG A 313 3.81 -5.69 6.84
N ALA A 314 3.84 -4.61 6.06
CA ALA A 314 3.36 -3.30 6.51
C ALA A 314 1.84 -3.28 6.82
N LEU A 315 1.04 -3.93 5.97
CA LEU A 315 -0.41 -4.07 6.16
C LEU A 315 -0.76 -4.98 7.34
N TYR A 316 0.08 -5.98 7.62
CA TYR A 316 -0.07 -6.85 8.78
C TYR A 316 0.16 -6.08 10.09
N LEU A 317 1.28 -5.34 10.20
CA LEU A 317 1.66 -4.57 11.38
C LEU A 317 0.66 -3.47 11.77
N LYS A 318 0.05 -2.81 10.78
CA LYS A 318 -0.86 -1.68 10.99
C LYS A 318 -0.29 -0.57 11.91
N PRO A 319 0.86 0.05 11.56
CA PRO A 319 1.44 1.15 12.33
C PRO A 319 0.52 2.39 12.40
N SER A 320 0.70 3.27 13.38
CA SER A 320 -0.01 4.56 13.47
C SER A 320 0.16 5.45 12.25
N ILE A 321 1.37 5.48 11.68
CA ILE A 321 1.63 6.15 10.40
C ILE A 321 2.27 5.16 9.43
N LEU A 322 1.54 4.84 8.37
CA LEU A 322 2.05 4.03 7.27
C LEU A 322 2.48 4.93 6.11
N LEU A 323 3.74 4.81 5.71
CA LEU A 323 4.35 5.55 4.62
C LEU A 323 4.56 4.61 3.42
N LEU A 324 3.97 4.94 2.28
CA LEU A 324 4.07 4.15 1.04
C LEU A 324 4.69 5.01 -0.07
N ASP A 325 5.81 4.57 -0.63
CA ASP A 325 6.44 5.24 -1.77
C ASP A 325 6.23 4.40 -3.05
N GLU A 326 5.33 4.87 -3.92
CA GLU A 326 4.92 4.23 -5.18
C GLU A 326 4.58 2.73 -5.07
N PRO A 327 3.59 2.36 -4.24
CA PRO A 327 3.27 0.96 -3.96
C PRO A 327 2.71 0.18 -5.18
N THR A 328 2.20 0.87 -6.20
CA THR A 328 1.54 0.28 -7.37
C THR A 328 2.51 -0.17 -8.47
N ASN A 329 3.77 0.27 -8.45
CA ASN A 329 4.73 0.05 -9.55
C ASN A 329 5.04 -1.43 -9.85
N HIS A 330 4.89 -2.31 -8.87
CA HIS A 330 5.18 -3.74 -9.00
C HIS A 330 3.92 -4.61 -8.83
N LEU A 331 2.75 -3.98 -8.84
CA LEU A 331 1.46 -4.63 -8.72
C LEU A 331 0.80 -4.81 -10.09
N ASP A 332 0.11 -5.93 -10.24
CA ASP A 332 -0.82 -6.18 -11.32
C ASP A 332 -2.16 -5.53 -10.99
N LEU A 333 -3.01 -5.34 -12.00
CA LEU A 333 -4.27 -4.62 -11.85
C LEU A 333 -5.15 -5.18 -10.73
N GLU A 334 -5.29 -6.51 -10.64
CA GLU A 334 -6.08 -7.17 -9.60
C GLU A 334 -5.54 -6.88 -8.18
N ALA A 335 -4.22 -6.97 -7.98
CA ALA A 335 -3.61 -6.66 -6.70
C ALA A 335 -3.65 -5.16 -6.36
N CYS A 336 -3.59 -4.28 -7.38
CA CYS A 336 -3.78 -2.83 -7.19
C CYS A 336 -5.18 -2.52 -6.67
N VAL A 337 -6.22 -3.09 -7.28
CA VAL A 337 -7.62 -2.88 -6.87
C VAL A 337 -7.84 -3.41 -5.45
N TRP A 338 -7.34 -4.60 -5.14
CA TRP A 338 -7.43 -5.13 -3.78
C TRP A 338 -6.71 -4.24 -2.76
N LEU A 339 -5.51 -3.75 -3.09
CA LEU A 339 -4.77 -2.84 -2.21
C LEU A 339 -5.52 -1.52 -2.00
N GLU A 340 -6.15 -0.99 -3.03
CA GLU A 340 -6.98 0.23 -2.95
C GLU A 340 -8.13 0.05 -1.96
N GLU A 341 -8.86 -1.07 -2.05
CA GLU A 341 -9.97 -1.40 -1.14
C GLU A 341 -9.50 -1.54 0.32
N GLU A 342 -8.37 -2.21 0.55
CA GLU A 342 -7.79 -2.37 1.88
C GLU A 342 -7.30 -1.04 2.47
N LEU A 343 -6.62 -0.21 1.67
CA LEU A 343 -6.11 1.08 2.14
C LEU A 343 -7.22 2.11 2.33
N ALA A 344 -8.31 2.05 1.55
CA ALA A 344 -9.47 2.91 1.73
C ALA A 344 -10.13 2.71 3.12
N GLN A 345 -10.11 1.47 3.64
CA GLN A 345 -10.64 1.10 4.95
C GLN A 345 -9.60 1.18 6.08
N TYR A 346 -8.40 1.66 5.79
CA TYR A 346 -7.33 1.72 6.78
C TYR A 346 -7.66 2.74 7.89
N PRO A 347 -7.69 2.32 9.17
CA PRO A 347 -8.20 3.16 10.26
C PRO A 347 -7.20 4.21 10.76
N ARG A 348 -5.91 4.07 10.44
CA ARG A 348 -4.80 4.90 10.92
C ARG A 348 -4.34 5.87 9.83
N THR A 349 -3.27 6.63 10.08
CA THR A 349 -2.81 7.66 9.15
C THR A 349 -2.00 7.03 8.01
N LEU A 350 -2.32 7.42 6.78
CA LEU A 350 -1.58 7.01 5.58
C LEU A 350 -0.91 8.23 4.95
N LEU A 351 0.34 8.10 4.53
CA LEU A 351 0.99 9.03 3.61
C LEU A 351 1.49 8.23 2.41
N ILE A 352 0.92 8.51 1.24
CA ILE A 352 1.13 7.76 0.01
C ILE A 352 1.71 8.68 -1.04
N VAL A 353 2.83 8.30 -1.63
CA VAL A 353 3.31 8.88 -2.90
C VAL A 353 2.86 7.94 -4.01
N SER A 354 2.05 8.45 -4.93
CA SER A 354 1.67 7.72 -6.13
C SER A 354 1.48 8.65 -7.32
N HIS A 355 1.89 8.18 -8.49
CA HIS A 355 1.58 8.80 -9.78
C HIS A 355 0.26 8.32 -10.40
N SER A 356 -0.40 7.32 -9.81
CA SER A 356 -1.67 6.78 -10.31
C SER A 356 -2.86 7.63 -9.84
N GLN A 357 -3.59 8.21 -10.78
CA GLN A 357 -4.75 9.07 -10.46
C GLN A 357 -5.90 8.28 -9.84
N ASP A 358 -6.21 7.11 -10.42
CA ASP A 358 -7.30 6.24 -9.96
C ASP A 358 -7.06 5.77 -8.52
N PHE A 359 -5.84 5.30 -8.23
CA PHE A 359 -5.46 4.85 -6.90
C PHE A 359 -5.55 5.96 -5.86
N MET A 360 -5.09 7.17 -6.22
CA MET A 360 -5.17 8.34 -5.35
C MET A 360 -6.61 8.78 -5.11
N ASN A 361 -7.48 8.64 -6.11
CA ASN A 361 -8.91 8.93 -5.99
C ASN A 361 -9.65 7.95 -5.07
N GLY A 362 -9.30 6.65 -5.12
CA GLY A 362 -9.93 5.63 -4.28
C GLY A 362 -9.47 5.66 -2.82
N VAL A 363 -8.19 5.92 -2.57
CA VAL A 363 -7.62 5.84 -1.22
C VAL A 363 -7.61 7.20 -0.51
N CYS A 364 -7.17 8.28 -1.16
CA CYS A 364 -6.81 9.51 -0.45
C CYS A 364 -8.04 10.39 -0.15
N ASN A 365 -8.04 11.00 1.03
CA ASN A 365 -9.05 12.00 1.44
C ASN A 365 -8.47 13.41 1.60
N SER A 366 -7.16 13.55 1.48
CA SER A 366 -6.45 14.83 1.46
C SER A 366 -5.24 14.69 0.54
N ILE A 367 -4.96 15.71 -0.25
CA ILE A 367 -3.82 15.76 -1.16
C ILE A 367 -2.84 16.80 -0.66
N ILE A 368 -1.57 16.41 -0.53
CA ILE A 368 -0.45 17.30 -0.25
C ILE A 368 0.27 17.54 -1.57
N HIS A 369 0.19 18.74 -2.08
CA HIS A 369 0.86 19.14 -3.31
C HIS A 369 2.19 19.82 -2.99
N LEU A 370 3.29 19.19 -3.40
CA LEU A 370 4.62 19.77 -3.36
C LEU A 370 4.82 20.66 -4.59
N PHE A 371 4.60 21.95 -4.40
CA PHE A 371 4.65 22.96 -5.46
C PHE A 371 5.48 24.16 -5.02
N GLN A 372 6.40 24.63 -5.87
CA GLN A 372 7.28 25.78 -5.59
C GLN A 372 8.01 25.69 -4.23
N LYS A 373 8.54 24.50 -3.90
CA LYS A 373 9.20 24.20 -2.61
C LYS A 373 8.27 24.39 -1.40
N LYS A 374 6.96 24.31 -1.59
CA LYS A 374 5.98 24.38 -0.52
C LYS A 374 5.03 23.19 -0.52
N LEU A 375 4.59 22.79 0.67
CA LEU A 375 3.54 21.80 0.87
C LEU A 375 2.20 22.52 0.99
N VAL A 376 1.31 22.29 0.01
CA VAL A 376 -0.04 22.88 -0.02
C VAL A 376 -1.07 21.78 0.15
N TYR A 377 -2.01 21.97 1.07
CA TYR A 377 -3.03 20.98 1.40
C TYR A 377 -4.33 21.25 0.67
N TYR A 378 -4.90 20.19 0.10
CA TYR A 378 -6.22 20.19 -0.51
C TYR A 378 -7.05 19.09 0.16
N GLY A 379 -8.22 19.46 0.67
CA GLY A 379 -9.18 18.48 1.16
C GLY A 379 -9.90 17.81 0.00
N GLY A 380 -10.09 16.50 0.06
CA GLY A 380 -10.77 15.75 -0.98
C GLY A 380 -9.91 14.69 -1.67
N ASN A 381 -10.48 14.12 -2.72
CA ASN A 381 -9.80 13.18 -3.61
C ASN A 381 -8.96 13.92 -4.67
N TYR A 382 -8.27 13.17 -5.54
CA TYR A 382 -7.40 13.74 -6.58
C TYR A 382 -8.18 14.58 -7.59
N ASP A 383 -9.38 14.17 -8.01
CA ASP A 383 -10.22 14.93 -8.94
C ASP A 383 -10.64 16.28 -8.38
N GLN A 384 -11.01 16.33 -7.10
CA GLN A 384 -11.33 17.58 -6.40
C GLN A 384 -10.10 18.48 -6.33
N PHE A 385 -8.92 17.91 -6.03
CA PHE A 385 -7.66 18.65 -6.07
C PHE A 385 -7.42 19.29 -7.44
N VAL A 386 -7.55 18.54 -8.55
CA VAL A 386 -7.30 19.08 -9.90
C VAL A 386 -8.25 20.24 -10.19
N LYS A 387 -9.56 20.06 -9.94
CA LYS A 387 -10.57 21.11 -10.14
C LYS A 387 -10.27 22.36 -9.32
N THR A 388 -10.06 22.20 -8.00
CA THR A 388 -9.76 23.32 -7.10
C THR A 388 -8.47 24.03 -7.49
N ARG A 389 -7.43 23.29 -7.89
CA ARG A 389 -6.17 23.86 -8.33
C ARG A 389 -6.35 24.69 -9.61
N ASP A 390 -7.05 24.15 -10.60
CA ASP A 390 -7.25 24.83 -11.88
C ASP A 390 -8.10 26.10 -11.69
N GLU A 391 -9.13 26.06 -10.85
CA GLU A 391 -9.91 27.24 -10.44
C GLU A 391 -9.06 28.30 -9.75
N LEU A 392 -8.18 27.90 -8.82
CA LEU A 392 -7.26 28.82 -8.12
C LEU A 392 -6.27 29.46 -9.10
N LEU A 393 -5.70 28.68 -10.04
CA LEU A 393 -4.78 29.18 -11.05
C LEU A 393 -5.46 30.16 -12.01
N GLU A 394 -6.67 29.86 -12.47
CA GLU A 394 -7.45 30.78 -13.29
C GLU A 394 -7.76 32.08 -12.55
N ASN A 395 -8.18 32.00 -11.30
CA ASN A 395 -8.49 33.16 -10.49
C ASN A 395 -7.24 34.03 -10.23
N GLN A 396 -6.10 33.40 -9.95
CA GLN A 396 -4.82 34.09 -9.83
C GLN A 396 -4.42 34.77 -11.14
N GLN A 397 -4.55 34.08 -12.28
CA GLN A 397 -4.21 34.64 -13.59
C GLN A 397 -5.13 35.81 -13.98
N LYS A 398 -6.44 35.71 -13.69
CA LYS A 398 -7.41 36.81 -13.91
C LYS A 398 -7.07 38.02 -13.05
N ARG A 399 -6.75 37.83 -11.77
CA ARG A 399 -6.30 38.90 -10.85
C ARG A 399 -5.01 39.56 -11.32
N TYR A 400 -4.00 38.75 -11.67
CA TYR A 400 -2.74 39.23 -12.23
C TYR A 400 -2.96 40.09 -13.48
N ASN A 401 -3.73 39.59 -14.45
CA ASN A 401 -4.01 40.32 -15.69
C ASN A 401 -4.76 41.63 -15.42
N TRP A 402 -5.72 41.63 -14.48
CA TRP A 402 -6.45 42.83 -14.08
C TRP A 402 -5.53 43.87 -13.43
N GLU A 403 -4.70 43.47 -12.47
CA GLU A 403 -3.73 44.35 -11.79
C GLU A 403 -2.71 44.93 -12.78
N GLN A 404 -2.18 44.12 -13.70
CA GLN A 404 -1.24 44.56 -14.73
C GLN A 404 -1.89 45.55 -15.70
N SER A 405 -3.13 45.31 -16.13
CA SER A 405 -3.87 46.24 -16.99
C SER A 405 -4.17 47.56 -16.27
N GLN A 406 -4.56 47.53 -14.99
CA GLN A 406 -4.73 48.74 -14.18
C GLN A 406 -3.43 49.53 -14.07
N LEU A 407 -2.33 48.84 -13.80
CA LEU A 407 -1.01 49.46 -13.70
C LEU A 407 -0.58 50.09 -15.03
N GLN A 408 -0.81 49.40 -16.15
CA GLN A 408 -0.53 49.93 -17.49
C GLN A 408 -1.37 51.16 -17.81
N ASN A 409 -2.68 51.13 -17.54
CA ASN A 409 -3.58 52.27 -17.76
C ASN A 409 -3.18 53.49 -16.92
N MET A 410 -2.79 53.28 -15.66
CA MET A 410 -2.31 54.37 -14.81
C MET A 410 -0.96 54.92 -15.26
N LYS A 411 -0.02 54.06 -15.69
CA LYS A 411 1.25 54.47 -16.30
C LYS A 411 1.05 55.31 -17.56
N ASP A 412 0.18 54.85 -18.47
CA ASP A 412 -0.15 55.57 -19.70
C ASP A 412 -0.80 56.93 -19.41
N TYR A 413 -1.66 57.00 -18.40
CA TYR A 413 -2.27 58.26 -17.97
C TYR A 413 -1.23 59.25 -17.41
N VAL A 414 -0.32 58.78 -16.56
CA VAL A 414 0.77 59.62 -16.02
C VAL A 414 1.69 60.09 -17.14
N ALA A 415 2.04 59.22 -18.10
CA ALA A 415 2.86 59.58 -19.24
C ALA A 415 2.21 60.65 -20.14
N ARG A 416 0.90 60.54 -20.39
CA ARG A 416 0.16 61.48 -21.25
C ARG A 416 -0.12 62.84 -20.58
N PHE A 417 -0.42 62.84 -19.28
CA PHE A 417 -0.94 64.03 -18.58
C PHE A 417 -0.02 64.58 -17.49
N GLY A 418 1.15 63.99 -17.27
CA GLY A 418 2.11 64.39 -16.24
C GLY A 418 2.70 65.80 -16.43
N HIS A 419 2.80 66.26 -17.68
CA HIS A 419 3.29 67.61 -18.04
C HIS A 419 2.18 68.54 -18.57
N GLY A 420 0.91 68.15 -18.39
CA GLY A 420 -0.24 68.92 -18.86
C GLY A 420 -0.64 70.08 -17.93
N SER A 421 -1.84 70.62 -18.15
CA SER A 421 -2.45 71.66 -17.29
C SER A 421 -2.39 71.31 -15.80
N ALA A 422 -2.22 72.32 -14.92
CA ALA A 422 -2.05 72.14 -13.48
C ALA A 422 -3.10 71.23 -12.80
N LYS A 423 -4.34 71.22 -13.30
CA LYS A 423 -5.41 70.32 -12.81
C LYS A 423 -5.16 68.86 -13.19
N LEU A 424 -4.73 68.60 -14.42
CA LEU A 424 -4.41 67.26 -14.94
C LEU A 424 -3.12 66.71 -14.32
N ALA A 425 -2.11 67.56 -14.13
CA ALA A 425 -0.86 67.19 -13.47
C ALA A 425 -1.09 66.74 -12.02
N ARG A 426 -1.94 67.44 -11.25
CA ARG A 426 -2.34 67.00 -9.90
C ARG A 426 -3.07 65.65 -9.91
N GLN A 427 -3.90 65.39 -10.92
CA GLN A 427 -4.62 64.12 -11.06
C GLN A 427 -3.67 62.97 -11.43
N ALA A 428 -2.67 63.22 -12.28
CA ALA A 428 -1.61 62.26 -12.61
C ALA A 428 -0.77 61.92 -11.36
N GLN A 429 -0.33 62.91 -10.58
CA GLN A 429 0.40 62.70 -9.32
C GLN A 429 -0.38 61.89 -8.29
N SER A 430 -1.70 62.08 -8.21
CA SER A 430 -2.57 61.28 -7.35
C SER A 430 -2.59 59.81 -7.78
N LYS A 431 -2.76 59.54 -9.08
CA LYS A 431 -2.71 58.16 -9.62
C LYS A 431 -1.33 57.53 -9.47
N GLU A 432 -0.25 58.30 -9.59
CA GLU A 432 1.11 57.84 -9.33
C GLU A 432 1.30 57.37 -7.89
N LYS A 433 0.79 58.12 -6.90
CA LYS A 433 0.78 57.68 -5.49
C LYS A 433 -0.04 56.41 -5.28
N THR A 434 -1.20 56.28 -5.93
CA THR A 434 -2.02 55.07 -5.87
C THR A 434 -1.30 53.87 -6.48
N MET A 435 -0.61 54.04 -7.62
CA MET A 435 0.24 53.00 -8.20
C MET A 435 1.36 52.58 -7.26
N ALA A 436 2.08 53.54 -6.66
CA ALA A 436 3.15 53.26 -5.72
C ALA A 436 2.64 52.48 -4.50
N LYS A 437 1.43 52.82 -4.00
CA LYS A 437 0.77 52.06 -2.92
C LYS A 437 0.39 50.63 -3.34
N MET A 438 -0.10 50.44 -4.56
CA MET A 438 -0.40 49.10 -5.10
C MET A 438 0.87 48.25 -5.23
N ILE A 439 1.98 48.83 -5.71
CA ILE A 439 3.28 48.13 -5.81
C ILE A 439 3.81 47.78 -4.42
N ALA A 440 3.72 48.71 -3.46
CA ALA A 440 4.17 48.49 -2.08
C ALA A 440 3.32 47.44 -1.33
N GLY A 441 2.05 47.27 -1.70
CA GLY A 441 1.17 46.24 -1.13
C GLY A 441 1.46 44.80 -1.58
N GLY A 442 2.37 44.63 -2.55
CA GLY A 442 2.63 43.34 -3.19
C GLY A 442 1.59 43.03 -4.26
N LEU A 443 2.03 42.99 -5.52
CA LEU A 443 1.17 42.57 -6.64
C LEU A 443 0.97 41.05 -6.59
N THR A 444 -0.18 40.60 -7.08
CA THR A 444 -0.41 39.18 -7.31
C THR A 444 0.67 38.65 -8.25
N GLU A 445 1.30 37.52 -7.92
CA GLU A 445 2.28 36.88 -8.79
C GLU A 445 1.58 36.20 -9.99
N LYS A 446 2.27 36.13 -11.13
CA LYS A 446 1.77 35.40 -12.29
C LYS A 446 1.57 33.93 -11.93
N ALA A 447 0.43 33.36 -12.32
CA ALA A 447 0.18 31.94 -12.12
C ALA A 447 1.26 31.13 -12.86
N VAL A 448 2.04 30.35 -12.10
CA VAL A 448 3.04 29.45 -12.65
C VAL A 448 2.37 28.09 -12.80
N THR A 449 2.27 27.61 -14.03
CA THR A 449 1.88 26.22 -14.30
C THR A 449 3.14 25.38 -14.44
N GLU A 450 3.11 24.16 -13.92
CA GLU A 450 4.17 23.20 -14.18
C GLU A 450 4.25 22.92 -15.69
N THR A 451 5.47 22.92 -16.24
CA THR A 451 5.68 22.64 -17.65
C THR A 451 5.48 21.14 -17.90
N VAL A 452 4.29 20.75 -18.37
CA VAL A 452 4.05 19.39 -18.83
C VAL A 452 4.65 19.24 -20.22
N LYS A 453 5.54 18.27 -20.40
CA LYS A 453 6.04 17.91 -21.73
C LYS A 453 4.90 17.26 -22.51
N GLN A 454 4.51 17.86 -23.63
CA GLN A 454 3.57 17.24 -24.54
C GLN A 454 4.31 16.16 -25.33
N PHE A 455 3.78 14.95 -25.29
CA PHE A 455 4.28 13.80 -26.04
C PHE A 455 3.23 13.45 -27.09
N TYR A 456 3.64 13.41 -28.35
CA TYR A 456 2.78 13.09 -29.48
C TYR A 456 3.47 12.05 -30.36
N PHE A 457 2.68 11.12 -30.89
CA PHE A 457 3.15 10.18 -31.91
C PHE A 457 2.92 10.78 -33.29
N PHE A 458 3.84 10.51 -34.22
CA PHE A 458 3.64 10.83 -35.63
C PHE A 458 2.56 9.91 -36.21
N ASP A 459 1.83 10.43 -37.19
CA ASP A 459 0.85 9.65 -37.95
C ASP A 459 1.53 8.46 -38.63
N ALA A 460 0.94 7.28 -38.50
CA ALA A 460 1.49 6.01 -38.98
C ALA A 460 1.27 5.82 -40.50
N GLY A 461 0.49 6.70 -41.15
CA GLY A 461 0.09 6.57 -42.55
C GLY A 461 -0.94 5.45 -42.75
N GLU A 462 -1.17 5.08 -44.00
CA GLU A 462 -2.14 4.02 -44.36
C GLU A 462 -1.43 2.68 -44.62
N ILE A 463 -1.84 1.64 -43.88
CA ILE A 463 -1.41 0.25 -44.07
C ILE A 463 -2.67 -0.59 -44.25
N PRO A 464 -2.79 -1.38 -45.34
CA PRO A 464 -3.98 -2.21 -45.55
C PRO A 464 -4.08 -3.30 -44.47
N PRO A 465 -5.28 -3.53 -43.91
CA PRO A 465 -5.49 -4.60 -42.93
C PRO A 465 -5.35 -5.98 -43.59
N PRO A 466 -4.91 -7.01 -42.83
CA PRO A 466 -4.48 -6.97 -41.44
C PRO A 466 -3.00 -6.61 -41.28
N VAL A 467 -2.69 -5.75 -40.32
CA VAL A 467 -1.31 -5.26 -40.08
C VAL A 467 -0.46 -6.36 -39.44
N ILE A 468 -1.00 -7.02 -38.42
CA ILE A 468 -0.40 -8.20 -37.79
C ILE A 468 -1.49 -9.26 -37.67
N MET A 469 -1.17 -10.49 -38.10
CA MET A 469 -2.06 -11.64 -38.04
C MET A 469 -1.33 -12.76 -37.30
N VAL A 470 -1.95 -13.26 -36.23
CA VAL A 470 -1.47 -14.37 -35.42
C VAL A 470 -2.41 -15.55 -35.66
N GLN A 471 -1.87 -16.68 -36.14
CA GLN A 471 -2.63 -17.88 -36.48
C GLN A 471 -2.06 -19.11 -35.80
N HIS A 472 -2.91 -19.79 -35.04
CA HIS A 472 -2.66 -21.06 -34.34
C HIS A 472 -1.37 -21.07 -33.51
N VAL A 473 -1.01 -19.92 -32.93
CA VAL A 473 0.29 -19.79 -32.27
C VAL A 473 0.29 -20.51 -30.93
N SER A 474 1.28 -21.38 -30.75
CA SER A 474 1.59 -22.00 -29.47
C SER A 474 3.03 -21.72 -29.08
N PHE A 475 3.27 -21.45 -27.80
CA PHE A 475 4.59 -21.07 -27.33
C PHE A 475 4.90 -21.61 -25.93
N ARG A 476 6.11 -22.16 -25.79
CA ARG A 476 6.78 -22.51 -24.53
C ARG A 476 8.28 -22.21 -24.67
N TYR A 477 8.95 -21.86 -23.57
CA TYR A 477 10.38 -21.55 -23.61
C TYR A 477 11.24 -22.80 -23.82
N ASN A 478 10.95 -23.86 -23.06
CA ASN A 478 11.62 -25.15 -23.14
C ASN A 478 10.57 -26.28 -23.21
N GLU A 479 10.98 -27.46 -23.65
CA GLU A 479 10.08 -28.62 -23.72
C GLU A 479 9.52 -29.04 -22.35
N ASN A 480 10.31 -28.83 -21.30
CA ASN A 480 9.96 -29.16 -19.92
C ASN A 480 9.15 -28.06 -19.22
N THR A 481 8.97 -26.89 -19.86
CA THR A 481 8.16 -25.81 -19.28
C THR A 481 6.71 -25.91 -19.74
N PRO A 482 5.75 -25.53 -18.89
CA PRO A 482 4.34 -25.50 -19.30
C PRO A 482 4.16 -24.55 -20.49
N TRP A 483 3.19 -24.88 -21.34
CA TRP A 483 2.76 -24.01 -22.42
C TRP A 483 2.26 -22.68 -21.86
N ILE A 484 2.83 -21.58 -22.35
CA ILE A 484 2.38 -20.23 -22.00
C ILE A 484 1.16 -19.88 -22.86
N TYR A 485 1.26 -20.17 -24.16
CA TYR A 485 0.18 -19.99 -25.13
C TYR A 485 -0.09 -21.29 -25.86
N LYS A 486 -1.38 -21.57 -26.11
CA LYS A 486 -1.83 -22.71 -26.90
C LYS A 486 -2.87 -22.23 -27.90
N ASN A 487 -2.60 -22.46 -29.19
CA ASN A 487 -3.50 -22.22 -30.30
C ASN A 487 -4.20 -20.84 -30.24
N ILE A 488 -3.41 -19.77 -30.16
CA ILE A 488 -3.94 -18.40 -30.10
C ILE A 488 -4.12 -17.83 -31.52
N ASP A 489 -5.27 -17.19 -31.74
CA ASP A 489 -5.67 -16.58 -33.01
C ASP A 489 -6.16 -15.15 -32.76
N PHE A 490 -5.49 -14.15 -33.35
CA PHE A 490 -5.97 -12.77 -33.33
C PHE A 490 -5.30 -11.90 -34.41
N GLY A 491 -5.98 -10.81 -34.78
CA GLY A 491 -5.47 -9.78 -35.70
C GLY A 491 -5.29 -8.44 -35.00
N ILE A 492 -4.36 -7.62 -35.51
CA ILE A 492 -4.17 -6.23 -35.09
C ILE A 492 -4.24 -5.36 -36.35
N ASP A 493 -5.11 -4.35 -36.31
CA ASP A 493 -5.24 -3.30 -37.33
C ASP A 493 -4.67 -1.96 -36.82
N LEU A 494 -4.47 -0.99 -37.71
CA LEU A 494 -3.86 0.32 -37.36
C LEU A 494 -4.61 1.08 -36.25
N ASP A 495 -5.95 1.02 -36.25
CA ASP A 495 -6.79 1.75 -35.29
C ASP A 495 -7.04 0.97 -33.99
N THR A 496 -6.47 -0.23 -33.86
CA THR A 496 -6.75 -1.10 -32.73
C THR A 496 -5.97 -0.65 -31.49
N ARG A 497 -6.69 -0.36 -30.40
CA ARG A 497 -6.10 -0.14 -29.08
C ARG A 497 -6.26 -1.40 -28.24
N ILE A 498 -5.14 -2.08 -27.96
CA ILE A 498 -5.14 -3.35 -27.22
C ILE A 498 -4.51 -3.13 -25.85
N ALA A 499 -5.23 -3.51 -24.79
CA ALA A 499 -4.70 -3.61 -23.45
C ALA A 499 -4.49 -5.09 -23.09
N LEU A 500 -3.25 -5.47 -22.77
CA LEU A 500 -2.92 -6.82 -22.32
C LEU A 500 -3.00 -6.89 -20.79
N VAL A 501 -4.03 -7.55 -20.27
CA VAL A 501 -4.26 -7.75 -18.84
C VAL A 501 -3.99 -9.19 -18.43
N GLY A 502 -3.65 -9.38 -17.15
CA GLY A 502 -3.40 -10.70 -16.57
C GLY A 502 -2.36 -10.63 -15.45
N PRO A 503 -2.19 -11.70 -14.67
CA PRO A 503 -1.28 -11.71 -13.53
C PRO A 503 0.18 -11.60 -13.94
N ASN A 504 1.03 -11.26 -12.99
CA ASN A 504 2.48 -11.26 -13.21
C ASN A 504 2.99 -12.69 -13.50
N GLY A 505 3.73 -12.85 -14.60
CA GLY A 505 4.19 -14.15 -15.07
C GLY A 505 3.28 -14.84 -16.09
N ALA A 506 2.11 -14.28 -16.42
CA ALA A 506 1.19 -14.85 -17.44
C ALA A 506 1.71 -14.83 -18.90
N GLY A 507 2.90 -14.27 -19.14
CA GLY A 507 3.51 -14.21 -20.48
C GLY A 507 3.28 -12.92 -21.26
N LYS A 508 2.67 -11.87 -20.68
CA LYS A 508 2.40 -10.58 -21.36
C LYS A 508 3.60 -10.03 -22.15
N SER A 509 4.77 -9.95 -21.51
CA SER A 509 6.01 -9.50 -22.17
C SER A 509 6.51 -10.49 -23.22
N THR A 510 6.22 -11.78 -23.07
CA THR A 510 6.52 -12.83 -24.04
C THR A 510 5.67 -12.68 -25.30
N LEU A 511 4.37 -12.35 -25.16
CA LEU A 511 3.51 -12.05 -26.30
C LEU A 511 4.03 -10.85 -27.09
N LEU A 512 4.45 -9.77 -26.42
CA LEU A 512 5.05 -8.62 -27.08
C LEU A 512 6.35 -8.98 -27.82
N LYS A 513 7.17 -9.89 -27.27
CA LYS A 513 8.37 -10.40 -27.95
C LYS A 513 8.03 -11.24 -29.18
N LEU A 514 7.01 -12.09 -29.12
CA LEU A 514 6.49 -12.84 -30.26
C LEU A 514 5.99 -11.89 -31.36
N LEU A 515 5.21 -10.87 -30.97
CA LEU A 515 4.72 -9.81 -31.84
C LEU A 515 5.81 -8.86 -32.36
N CYS A 516 7.04 -8.89 -31.82
CA CYS A 516 8.21 -8.17 -32.32
C CYS A 516 9.23 -9.08 -33.03
N THR A 517 8.96 -10.39 -33.17
CA THR A 517 9.85 -11.41 -33.80
C THR A 517 11.19 -11.58 -33.08
N ASP A 518 11.28 -11.18 -31.82
CA ASP A 518 12.46 -11.46 -30.98
C ASP A 518 12.55 -12.94 -30.62
N VAL A 519 11.39 -13.59 -30.56
CA VAL A 519 11.23 -15.00 -30.23
C VAL A 519 10.32 -15.60 -31.28
N MET A 520 10.66 -16.80 -31.76
CA MET A 520 9.83 -17.54 -32.70
C MET A 520 8.78 -18.37 -31.97
N PRO A 521 7.56 -18.49 -32.51
CA PRO A 521 6.55 -19.40 -31.96
C PRO A 521 7.05 -20.86 -32.06
N THR A 522 6.62 -21.71 -31.12
CA THR A 522 6.93 -23.15 -31.17
C THR A 522 6.10 -23.84 -32.25
N ASP A 523 4.86 -23.39 -32.40
CA ASP A 523 3.91 -23.82 -33.43
C ASP A 523 3.04 -22.63 -33.87
N GLY A 524 2.50 -22.67 -35.08
CA GLY A 524 1.71 -21.59 -35.69
C GLY A 524 2.53 -20.50 -36.39
N LEU A 525 1.85 -19.46 -36.86
CA LEU A 525 2.42 -18.41 -37.72
C LEU A 525 2.03 -17.00 -37.24
N ILE A 526 3.01 -16.09 -37.22
CA ILE A 526 2.78 -14.65 -37.05
C ILE A 526 3.17 -13.94 -38.34
N ARG A 527 2.19 -13.42 -39.07
CA ARG A 527 2.38 -12.65 -40.30
C ARG A 527 2.26 -11.16 -40.03
N ARG A 528 3.23 -10.37 -40.50
CA ARG A 528 3.19 -8.90 -40.45
C ARG A 528 3.19 -8.33 -41.85
N HIS A 529 2.55 -7.18 -41.99
CA HIS A 529 2.67 -6.39 -43.21
C HIS A 529 4.11 -5.89 -43.38
N SER A 530 4.66 -5.95 -44.59
CA SER A 530 6.07 -5.63 -44.89
C SER A 530 6.46 -4.20 -44.54
N HIS A 531 5.51 -3.26 -44.65
CA HIS A 531 5.72 -1.84 -44.36
C HIS A 531 5.44 -1.45 -42.90
N CYS A 532 5.01 -2.40 -42.05
CA CYS A 532 4.75 -2.13 -40.64
C CYS A 532 6.06 -1.87 -39.89
N LYS A 533 6.15 -0.72 -39.21
CA LYS A 533 7.24 -0.39 -38.30
C LYS A 533 6.72 -0.44 -36.87
N ILE A 534 7.39 -1.19 -36.01
CA ILE A 534 7.00 -1.36 -34.60
C ILE A 534 7.93 -0.54 -33.72
N GLY A 535 7.37 0.43 -33.01
CA GLY A 535 8.04 1.09 -31.89
C GLY A 535 7.81 0.29 -30.61
N ARG A 536 8.88 -0.10 -29.90
CA ARG A 536 8.78 -0.85 -28.64
C ARG A 536 9.35 -0.05 -27.48
N TYR A 537 8.56 0.06 -26.42
CA TYR A 537 8.99 0.58 -25.13
C TYR A 537 8.86 -0.51 -24.06
N HIS A 538 9.89 -0.67 -23.22
CA HIS A 538 9.86 -1.60 -22.08
C HIS A 538 10.77 -1.06 -20.96
N GLN A 539 10.38 -1.25 -19.70
CA GLN A 539 11.08 -0.70 -18.53
C GLN A 539 12.59 -1.05 -18.49
N LYS A 540 12.97 -2.29 -18.85
CA LYS A 540 14.39 -2.70 -18.95
C LYS A 540 15.19 -1.97 -20.05
N PHE A 541 14.55 -1.39 -21.05
CA PHE A 541 15.24 -0.71 -22.16
C PHE A 541 15.96 0.57 -21.69
N LEU A 542 15.48 1.20 -20.60
CA LEU A 542 16.12 2.37 -20.01
C LEU A 542 17.51 2.08 -19.45
N PHE A 543 17.72 0.92 -18.81
CA PHE A 543 19.01 0.54 -18.22
C PHE A 543 20.09 0.28 -19.28
N THR A 544 19.71 -0.30 -20.42
CA THR A 544 20.65 -0.55 -21.53
C THR A 544 21.07 0.75 -22.23
N LEU A 545 20.21 1.77 -22.26
CA LEU A 545 20.55 3.08 -22.80
C LEU A 545 21.63 3.78 -21.95
N THR A 546 21.61 3.61 -20.62
CA THR A 546 22.64 4.17 -19.73
C THR A 546 24.01 3.53 -19.96
N SER A 547 24.08 2.25 -20.35
CA SER A 547 25.36 1.59 -20.68
C SER A 547 25.90 1.97 -22.06
N MET A 548 25.04 2.42 -22.99
CA MET A 548 25.46 2.84 -24.35
C MET A 548 25.80 4.33 -24.47
N GLN A 549 25.56 5.14 -23.43
CA GLN A 549 25.82 6.59 -23.44
C GLN A 549 27.30 7.00 -23.51
N LYS A 550 28.25 6.07 -23.55
CA LYS A 550 29.69 6.41 -23.67
C LYS A 550 30.20 6.69 -25.08
N GLY A 551 29.39 6.62 -26.16
CA GLY A 551 29.98 6.62 -27.49
C GLY A 551 29.29 7.31 -28.67
N GLN A 552 27.97 7.49 -28.73
CA GLN A 552 27.35 7.99 -29.97
C GLN A 552 26.15 8.89 -29.73
N LYS A 553 26.20 10.10 -30.31
CA LYS A 553 25.04 10.98 -30.50
C LYS A 553 24.08 10.30 -31.46
N LEU A 554 22.99 9.73 -30.94
CA LEU A 554 21.86 9.31 -31.75
C LEU A 554 20.59 10.03 -31.30
N LEU A 555 19.86 10.49 -32.32
CA LEU A 555 18.65 11.28 -32.27
C LEU A 555 17.61 10.59 -31.38
N THR A 556 17.27 11.24 -30.28
CA THR A 556 16.25 10.80 -29.33
C THR A 556 14.88 11.13 -29.91
N ILE A 557 14.04 10.12 -30.14
CA ILE A 557 12.59 10.32 -30.20
C ILE A 557 12.12 10.17 -28.75
N VAL A 558 11.90 11.33 -28.11
CA VAL A 558 11.23 11.46 -26.81
C VAL A 558 9.76 11.22 -27.01
#